data_AF-A0A937GYX2-F1
#
_entry.id   AF-A0A937GYX2-F1
#
_cell.length_a   1.000
_cell.length_b   1.000
_cell.length_c   1.000
_cell.angle_alpha   90.00
_cell.angle_beta   90.00
_cell.angle_gamma   90.00
#
_symmetry.space_group_name_H-M   'P 1'
#
loop_
_entity.id
_entity.type
_entity.pdbx_description
1 polymer ?
#
loop_
_entity_poly.entity_id
_entity_poly.type
_entity_poly.pdbx_seq_one_letter_code
_entity_poly.pdbx_strand_id
1 'polypeptide(L)'
;MDAKPQNQSAPIIANRPASVVMKLARMGSLHQSRLSFMRVLLRRLKAENWQFRQVEWRIDEQGVGVASYEAIGPERTYTLVAFAHDLPAEQRSDRVIAEAWDATFTLHDGVISQADIARLAANVPRQEAGRISGQEFVLSRANRSVRLFDYVVTCLANGQQPDLREIEPVGYLMRTTAVYGSGKFGAADRALWADRPEFAGSFQPELLAVWLIRSFTIDIVEHMARQRAPDRAIRLDPDIRRRIGVGNSTGLGMAPFLINHPALVHAWINARETALTRVRNLPASAAETIDDLAHLAQRALQNAVEWTTDSPYQQNKTAG
;
A
#
# COMPACT_ATOMS: atom_id res chain seq x y z
N MET A 1 -3.60 64.70 -19.30
CA MET A 1 -4.26 63.60 -18.54
C MET A 1 -4.01 62.34 -19.35
N ASP A 2 -2.89 61.67 -19.12
CA ASP A 2 -2.59 60.43 -19.84
C ASP A 2 -2.81 59.26 -18.88
N ALA A 3 -3.89 58.54 -19.17
CA ALA A 3 -4.33 57.39 -18.40
C ALA A 3 -3.25 56.30 -18.43
N LYS A 4 -2.78 55.91 -17.25
CA LYS A 4 -1.99 54.68 -17.06
C LYS A 4 -2.80 53.48 -17.57
N PRO A 5 -2.20 52.52 -18.27
CA PRO A 5 -2.90 51.31 -18.65
C PRO A 5 -3.34 50.58 -17.39
N GLN A 6 -4.64 50.24 -17.34
CA GLN A 6 -5.22 49.38 -16.33
C GLN A 6 -4.42 48.09 -16.27
N ASN A 7 -3.86 47.82 -15.10
CA ASN A 7 -3.25 46.56 -14.73
C ASN A 7 -4.34 45.49 -14.81
N GLN A 8 -4.52 44.86 -15.98
CA GLN A 8 -5.40 43.71 -16.13
C GLN A 8 -4.78 42.59 -15.30
N SER A 9 -5.28 42.41 -14.08
CA SER A 9 -4.96 41.24 -13.27
C SER A 9 -5.20 40.01 -14.12
N ALA A 10 -4.19 39.16 -14.29
CA ALA A 10 -4.30 37.92 -15.04
C ALA A 10 -5.54 37.15 -14.57
N PRO A 11 -6.33 36.55 -15.49
CA PRO A 11 -7.57 35.88 -15.12
C PRO A 11 -7.28 34.77 -14.11
N ILE A 12 -7.91 34.85 -12.94
CA ILE A 12 -7.80 33.83 -11.90
C ILE A 12 -8.39 32.53 -12.46
N ILE A 13 -7.57 31.50 -12.50
CA ILE A 13 -8.01 30.17 -12.91
C ILE A 13 -8.85 29.60 -11.78
N ALA A 14 -10.13 29.37 -12.01
CA ALA A 14 -11.03 28.76 -11.02
C ALA A 14 -10.99 27.22 -11.08
N ASN A 15 -11.55 26.57 -10.05
CA ASN A 15 -11.83 25.14 -10.08
C ASN A 15 -12.72 24.80 -11.28
N ARG A 16 -12.44 23.68 -11.95
CA ARG A 16 -13.28 23.23 -13.06
C ARG A 16 -14.66 22.84 -12.54
N PRO A 17 -15.74 23.08 -13.30
CA PRO A 17 -17.10 22.79 -12.85
C PRO A 17 -17.31 21.29 -12.66
N ALA A 18 -18.26 20.92 -11.79
CA ALA A 18 -18.61 19.52 -11.53
C ALA A 18 -19.01 18.76 -12.81
N SER A 19 -19.65 19.43 -13.77
CA SER A 19 -20.00 18.88 -15.09
C SER A 19 -18.78 18.38 -15.88
N VAL A 20 -17.57 18.83 -15.54
CA VAL A 20 -16.31 18.44 -16.18
C VAL A 20 -15.56 17.40 -15.36
N VAL A 21 -15.57 17.46 -14.03
CA VAL A 21 -14.70 16.62 -13.18
C VAL A 21 -15.43 15.46 -12.50
N MET A 22 -16.73 15.57 -12.25
CA MET A 22 -17.56 14.54 -11.61
C MET A 22 -18.20 13.60 -12.66
N LYS A 23 -17.44 13.20 -13.67
CA LYS A 23 -17.88 12.24 -14.70
C LYS A 23 -17.31 10.86 -14.40
N LEU A 24 -18.15 9.83 -14.46
CA LEU A 24 -17.74 8.43 -14.18
C LEU A 24 -16.51 8.01 -14.98
N ALA A 25 -16.46 8.34 -16.28
CA ALA A 25 -15.32 8.04 -17.13
C ALA A 25 -14.00 8.65 -16.63
N ARG A 26 -14.05 9.84 -16.02
CA ARG A 26 -12.87 10.52 -15.45
C ARG A 26 -12.51 10.02 -14.07
N MET A 27 -13.51 9.78 -13.21
CA MET A 27 -13.27 9.23 -11.87
C MET A 27 -12.73 7.80 -11.95
N GLY A 28 -13.23 6.99 -12.89
CA GLY A 28 -12.78 5.62 -13.13
C GLY A 28 -11.42 5.50 -13.82
N SER A 29 -10.87 6.61 -14.34
CA SER A 29 -9.53 6.65 -14.96
C SER A 29 -8.50 7.38 -14.08
N LEU A 30 -8.77 7.54 -12.78
CA LEU A 30 -7.84 8.21 -11.87
C LEU A 30 -6.69 7.27 -11.51
N HIS A 31 -5.48 7.68 -11.87
CA HIS A 31 -4.26 7.06 -11.38
C HIS A 31 -3.85 7.64 -10.02
N GLN A 32 -2.93 6.94 -9.35
CA GLN A 32 -2.36 7.43 -8.10
C GLN A 32 -1.75 8.82 -8.30
N SER A 33 -1.94 9.69 -7.31
CA SER A 33 -1.38 11.03 -7.30
C SER A 33 -0.71 11.32 -5.97
N ARG A 34 -0.15 12.52 -5.83
CA ARG A 34 0.40 12.99 -4.55
C ARG A 34 -0.66 12.98 -3.44
N LEU A 35 -1.95 13.05 -3.76
CA LEU A 35 -3.05 13.00 -2.78
C LEU A 35 -3.51 11.58 -2.42
N SER A 36 -2.99 10.54 -3.07
CA SER A 36 -3.35 9.16 -2.74
C SER A 36 -2.90 8.79 -1.33
N PHE A 37 -3.73 8.04 -0.60
CA PHE A 37 -3.56 7.78 0.83
C PHE A 37 -2.16 7.22 1.21
N MET A 38 -1.67 6.23 0.46
CA MET A 38 -0.33 5.67 0.69
C MET A 38 0.78 6.70 0.42
N ARG A 39 0.63 7.55 -0.59
CA ARG A 39 1.62 8.59 -0.92
C ARG A 39 1.65 9.67 0.15
N VAL A 40 0.51 9.99 0.78
CA VAL A 40 0.43 10.90 1.93
C VAL A 40 1.19 10.29 3.11
N LEU A 41 0.92 9.03 3.45
CA LEU A 41 1.62 8.30 4.51
C LEU A 41 3.14 8.30 4.28
N LEU A 42 3.62 7.78 3.14
CA LEU A 42 5.05 7.64 2.86
C LEU A 42 5.80 8.97 2.89
N ARG A 43 5.18 10.07 2.45
CA ARG A 43 5.81 11.40 2.54
C ARG A 43 5.94 11.86 3.98
N ARG A 44 4.93 11.60 4.81
CA ARG A 44 4.98 11.93 6.23
C ARG A 44 6.06 11.11 6.94
N LEU A 45 6.05 9.79 6.77
CA LEU A 45 7.07 8.88 7.33
C LEU A 45 8.48 9.36 7.01
N LYS A 46 8.71 9.79 5.75
CA LYS A 46 9.99 10.38 5.33
C LYS A 46 10.27 11.74 5.99
N ALA A 47 9.31 12.66 5.98
CA ALA A 47 9.50 14.01 6.51
C ALA A 47 9.76 14.03 8.03
N GLU A 48 9.16 13.09 8.75
CA GLU A 48 9.31 12.91 10.20
C GLU A 48 10.43 11.93 10.57
N ASN A 49 11.22 11.46 9.59
CA ASN A 49 12.36 10.55 9.80
C ASN A 49 12.02 9.27 10.59
N TRP A 50 10.86 8.67 10.31
CA TRP A 50 10.47 7.41 10.95
C TRP A 50 11.51 6.31 10.71
N GLN A 51 11.76 5.54 11.75
CA GLN A 51 12.68 4.40 11.72
C GLN A 51 11.91 3.09 11.62
N PHE A 52 12.49 2.10 10.95
CA PHE A 52 11.89 0.78 10.81
C PHE A 52 12.88 -0.28 11.27
N ARG A 53 12.43 -1.21 12.12
CA ARG A 53 13.27 -2.28 12.65
C ARG A 53 12.54 -3.61 12.59
N GLN A 54 13.21 -4.64 12.07
CA GLN A 54 12.82 -6.02 12.32
C GLN A 54 13.31 -6.38 13.73
N VAL A 55 12.39 -6.66 14.64
CA VAL A 55 12.73 -6.89 16.06
C VAL A 55 12.68 -8.35 16.47
N GLU A 56 11.87 -9.16 15.78
CA GLU A 56 11.82 -10.60 16.00
C GLU A 56 11.78 -11.34 14.66
N TRP A 57 12.55 -12.44 14.58
CA TRP A 57 12.51 -13.38 13.47
C TRP A 57 12.69 -14.81 13.99
N ARG A 58 11.57 -15.49 14.18
CA ARG A 58 11.46 -16.90 14.55
C ARG A 58 10.71 -17.64 13.44
N ILE A 59 11.26 -17.57 12.23
CA ILE A 59 10.75 -18.26 11.05
C ILE A 59 11.72 -19.41 10.71
N ASP A 60 11.20 -20.62 10.57
CA ASP A 60 11.97 -21.81 10.23
C ASP A 60 12.33 -21.89 8.74
N GLU A 61 12.98 -22.99 8.34
CA GLU A 61 13.40 -23.23 6.96
C GLU A 61 12.23 -23.45 5.98
N GLN A 62 11.07 -23.88 6.49
CA GLN A 62 9.82 -24.03 5.72
C GLN A 62 9.08 -22.70 5.55
N GLY A 63 9.52 -21.63 6.22
CA GLY A 63 8.88 -20.33 6.20
C GLY A 63 7.68 -20.24 7.14
N VAL A 64 7.69 -21.00 8.23
CA VAL A 64 6.64 -21.03 9.27
C VAL A 64 7.16 -20.40 10.56
N GLY A 65 6.31 -19.67 11.27
CA GLY A 65 6.63 -19.11 12.58
C GLY A 65 6.21 -17.64 12.74
N VAL A 66 7.00 -16.86 13.47
CA VAL A 66 6.66 -15.48 13.85
C VAL A 66 7.75 -14.49 13.47
N ALA A 67 7.36 -13.33 12.96
CA ALA A 67 8.24 -12.18 12.77
C ALA A 67 7.55 -10.89 13.22
N SER A 68 8.32 -9.87 13.58
CA SER A 68 7.75 -8.56 13.92
C SER A 68 8.61 -7.38 13.47
N TYR A 69 7.91 -6.29 13.14
CA TYR A 69 8.47 -5.07 12.59
C TYR A 69 7.95 -3.85 13.34
N GLU A 70 8.85 -3.06 13.90
CA GLU A 70 8.51 -1.77 14.50
C GLU A 70 8.59 -0.65 13.46
N ALA A 71 7.58 0.20 13.44
CA ALA A 71 7.58 1.52 12.82
C ALA A 71 7.63 2.57 13.94
N ILE A 72 8.77 3.23 14.07
CA ILE A 72 9.11 4.13 15.16
C ILE A 72 9.00 5.56 14.64
N GLY A 73 7.93 6.25 15.05
CA GLY A 73 7.71 7.66 14.78
C GLY A 73 8.28 8.57 15.87
N PRO A 74 8.09 9.89 15.75
CA PRO A 74 8.60 10.87 16.72
C PRO A 74 8.02 10.69 18.14
N GLU A 75 6.74 10.32 18.23
CA GLU A 75 6.02 10.19 19.50
C GLU A 75 5.67 8.75 19.88
N ARG A 76 5.47 7.87 18.89
CA ARG A 76 4.88 6.54 19.07
C ARG A 76 5.57 5.50 18.22
N THR A 77 5.52 4.27 18.70
CA THR A 77 5.94 3.07 17.96
C THR A 77 4.71 2.23 17.64
N TYR A 78 4.70 1.59 16.48
CA TYR A 78 3.70 0.61 16.09
C TYR A 78 4.39 -0.68 15.66
N THR A 79 3.87 -1.83 16.07
CA THR A 79 4.50 -3.12 15.77
C THR A 79 3.59 -3.97 14.90
N LEU A 80 4.03 -4.30 13.69
CA LEU A 80 3.41 -5.37 12.92
C LEU A 80 3.91 -6.71 13.44
N VAL A 81 3.00 -7.63 13.77
CA VAL A 81 3.30 -9.04 14.01
C VAL A 81 2.83 -9.85 12.82
N ALA A 82 3.69 -10.69 12.28
CA ALA A 82 3.42 -11.63 11.21
C ALA A 82 3.48 -13.05 11.76
N PHE A 83 2.42 -13.82 11.55
CA PHE A 83 2.35 -15.25 11.79
C PHE A 83 2.33 -15.95 10.44
N ALA A 84 3.40 -16.68 10.11
CA ALA A 84 3.52 -17.45 8.89
C ALA A 84 3.15 -18.91 9.19
N HIS A 85 2.33 -19.50 8.32
CA HIS A 85 1.73 -20.81 8.53
C HIS A 85 2.16 -21.75 7.41
N ASP A 86 2.20 -23.05 7.72
CA ASP A 86 2.21 -24.06 6.67
C ASP A 86 0.80 -24.18 6.10
N LEU A 87 0.70 -24.09 4.77
CA LEU A 87 -0.56 -24.18 4.06
C LEU A 87 -0.35 -24.98 2.76
N PRO A 88 -0.99 -26.15 2.61
CA PRO A 88 -0.95 -26.91 1.37
C PRO A 88 -1.44 -26.09 0.16
N ALA A 89 -0.86 -26.32 -1.00
CA ALA A 89 -1.11 -25.52 -2.19
C ALA A 89 -2.58 -25.53 -2.63
N GLU A 90 -3.25 -26.67 -2.47
CA GLU A 90 -4.65 -26.91 -2.77
C GLU A 90 -5.62 -26.14 -1.85
N GLN A 91 -5.17 -25.67 -0.69
CA GLN A 91 -5.96 -24.85 0.23
C GLN A 91 -5.81 -23.35 -0.01
N ARG A 92 -4.86 -22.93 -0.86
CA ARG A 92 -4.61 -21.52 -1.17
C ARG A 92 -5.75 -20.96 -2.03
N SER A 93 -6.46 -19.97 -1.49
CA SER A 93 -7.55 -19.29 -2.19
C SER A 93 -7.47 -17.78 -1.98
N ASP A 94 -7.54 -17.03 -3.08
CA ASP A 94 -7.58 -15.56 -3.05
C ASP A 94 -8.96 -15.01 -2.67
N ARG A 95 -9.93 -15.89 -2.40
CA ARG A 95 -11.30 -15.51 -2.07
C ARG A 95 -11.41 -15.08 -0.61
N VAL A 96 -12.33 -14.15 -0.36
CA VAL A 96 -12.60 -13.65 1.00
C VAL A 96 -13.18 -14.72 1.94
N ILE A 97 -13.69 -15.82 1.38
CA ILE A 97 -14.27 -16.97 2.09
C ILE A 97 -13.27 -18.09 2.37
N ALA A 98 -11.97 -17.88 2.09
CA ALA A 98 -10.95 -18.83 2.49
C ALA A 98 -10.98 -19.03 4.02
N GLU A 99 -10.59 -20.22 4.49
CA GLU A 99 -10.55 -20.56 5.91
C GLU A 99 -9.11 -20.62 6.46
N ALA A 100 -8.11 -20.57 5.58
CA ALA A 100 -6.70 -20.62 5.92
C ALA A 100 -5.85 -19.75 4.98
N TRP A 101 -4.70 -19.29 5.47
CA TRP A 101 -3.79 -18.39 4.75
C TRP A 101 -2.33 -18.68 5.06
N ASP A 102 -1.43 -18.45 4.10
CA ASP A 102 0.02 -18.63 4.30
C ASP A 102 0.58 -17.67 5.37
N ALA A 103 -0.05 -16.51 5.56
CA ALA A 103 0.33 -15.58 6.62
C ALA A 103 -0.86 -14.76 7.13
N THR A 104 -0.84 -14.47 8.44
CA THR A 104 -1.78 -13.56 9.10
C THR A 104 -1.04 -12.51 9.90
N PHE A 105 -1.62 -11.32 10.02
CA PHE A 105 -0.94 -10.15 10.52
C PHE A 105 -1.81 -9.35 11.47
N THR A 106 -1.16 -8.65 12.40
CA THR A 106 -1.81 -7.59 13.15
C THR A 106 -0.87 -6.41 13.39
N LEU A 107 -1.41 -5.19 13.36
CA LEU A 107 -0.67 -3.98 13.72
C LEU A 107 -1.04 -3.59 15.15
N HIS A 108 -0.09 -3.72 16.06
CA HIS A 108 -0.21 -3.40 17.48
C HIS A 108 0.22 -1.95 17.77
N ASP A 109 -0.45 -1.33 18.72
CA ASP A 109 -0.18 0.01 19.23
C ASP A 109 0.90 -0.02 20.31
N GLY A 110 2.14 0.29 19.93
CA GLY A 110 3.29 0.25 20.83
C GLY A 110 4.32 -0.82 20.47
N VAL A 111 5.28 -1.00 21.38
CA VAL A 111 6.25 -2.10 21.37
C VAL A 111 5.57 -3.34 21.92
N ILE A 112 5.72 -4.48 21.25
CA ILE A 112 4.99 -5.68 21.60
C ILE A 112 5.73 -6.58 22.60
N SER A 113 5.02 -7.12 23.58
CA SER A 113 5.56 -8.10 24.53
C SER A 113 5.47 -9.54 24.00
N GLN A 114 6.27 -10.46 24.56
CA GLN A 114 6.15 -11.89 24.24
C GLN A 114 4.79 -12.48 24.67
N ALA A 115 4.20 -11.97 25.75
CA ALA A 115 2.88 -12.38 26.20
C ALA A 115 1.79 -11.96 25.19
N ASP A 116 1.91 -10.76 24.60
CA ASP A 116 1.03 -10.31 23.54
C ASP A 116 1.20 -11.15 22.28
N ILE A 117 2.43 -11.46 21.87
CA ILE A 117 2.68 -12.34 20.73
C ILE A 117 2.02 -13.71 20.94
N ALA A 118 2.16 -14.31 22.13
CA ALA A 118 1.52 -15.60 22.44
C ALA A 118 -0.02 -15.51 22.40
N ARG A 119 -0.61 -14.46 22.96
CA ARG A 119 -2.06 -14.19 22.91
C ARG A 119 -2.54 -14.04 21.47
N LEU A 120 -1.81 -13.27 20.66
CA LEU A 120 -2.15 -12.98 19.27
C LEU A 120 -1.98 -14.21 18.38
N ALA A 121 -0.96 -15.03 18.61
CA ALA A 121 -0.77 -16.30 17.89
C ALA A 121 -2.00 -17.23 18.01
N ALA A 122 -2.66 -17.23 19.18
CA ALA A 122 -3.85 -18.03 19.41
C ALA A 122 -5.13 -17.48 18.75
N ASN A 123 -5.14 -16.21 18.31
CA ASN A 123 -6.36 -15.51 17.90
C ASN A 123 -6.33 -14.94 16.48
N VAL A 124 -5.21 -14.32 16.07
CA VAL A 124 -5.06 -13.67 14.76
C VAL A 124 -5.31 -14.65 13.61
N PRO A 125 -4.81 -15.91 13.64
CA PRO A 125 -5.10 -16.88 12.58
C PRO A 125 -6.57 -17.30 12.48
N ARG A 126 -7.34 -17.21 13.57
CA ARG A 126 -8.74 -17.67 13.66
C ARG A 126 -9.77 -16.68 13.12
N GLN A 127 -9.39 -15.41 13.01
CA GLN A 127 -10.20 -14.33 12.40
C GLN A 127 -11.64 -14.21 12.91
N GLU A 128 -12.65 -14.61 12.14
CA GLU A 128 -14.06 -14.56 12.55
C GLU A 128 -14.30 -15.29 13.88
N ALA A 129 -13.57 -16.38 14.13
CA ALA A 129 -13.60 -17.14 15.38
C ALA A 129 -12.57 -16.64 16.44
N GLY A 130 -11.66 -15.74 16.08
CA GLY A 130 -10.66 -15.15 16.96
C GLY A 130 -11.04 -13.75 17.43
N ARG A 131 -10.38 -13.27 18.48
CA ARG A 131 -10.52 -11.86 18.92
C ARG A 131 -9.16 -11.25 19.20
N ILE A 132 -8.97 -10.05 18.70
CA ILE A 132 -7.89 -9.14 19.12
C ILE A 132 -8.46 -8.14 20.13
N SER A 133 -7.68 -7.15 20.52
CA SER A 133 -8.05 -6.17 21.54
C SER A 133 -7.98 -4.74 21.01
N GLY A 134 -8.38 -3.78 21.86
CA GLY A 134 -8.24 -2.35 21.58
C GLY A 134 -6.79 -1.87 21.43
N GLN A 135 -5.79 -2.74 21.64
CA GLN A 135 -4.38 -2.46 21.40
C GLN A 135 -3.93 -2.83 19.97
N GLU A 136 -4.79 -3.46 19.17
CA GLU A 136 -4.49 -3.82 17.80
C GLU A 136 -5.35 -3.01 16.82
N PHE A 137 -4.73 -2.24 15.92
CA PHE A 137 -5.44 -1.42 14.93
C PHE A 137 -5.92 -2.20 13.72
N VAL A 138 -5.12 -3.18 13.29
CA VAL A 138 -5.33 -3.86 12.02
C VAL A 138 -5.26 -5.36 12.24
N LEU A 139 -6.13 -6.10 11.57
CA LEU A 139 -6.00 -7.53 11.32
C LEU A 139 -5.98 -7.76 9.82
N SER A 140 -5.00 -8.50 9.33
CA SER A 140 -4.82 -8.77 7.90
C SER A 140 -4.39 -10.21 7.65
N ARG A 141 -4.49 -10.64 6.41
CA ARG A 141 -4.17 -12.01 5.99
C ARG A 141 -3.74 -12.02 4.53
N ALA A 142 -2.79 -12.89 4.18
CA ALA A 142 -2.25 -12.96 2.84
C ALA A 142 -1.86 -14.38 2.43
N ASN A 143 -1.93 -14.64 1.13
CA ASN A 143 -1.46 -15.87 0.51
C ASN A 143 -0.25 -15.62 -0.37
N ARG A 144 0.62 -16.62 -0.46
CA ARG A 144 1.76 -16.63 -1.37
C ARG A 144 1.27 -16.57 -2.81
N SER A 145 1.96 -15.80 -3.64
CA SER A 145 1.72 -15.76 -5.08
C SER A 145 2.09 -17.12 -5.67
N VAL A 146 1.09 -17.85 -6.20
CA VAL A 146 1.30 -19.13 -6.89
C VAL A 146 2.17 -18.99 -8.15
N ARG A 147 2.33 -17.77 -8.67
CA ARG A 147 3.16 -17.49 -9.86
C ARG A 147 4.59 -17.10 -9.50
N LEU A 148 4.78 -16.24 -8.50
CA LEU A 148 6.08 -15.60 -8.25
C LEU A 148 6.82 -16.10 -7.02
N PHE A 149 6.13 -16.62 -6.00
CA PHE A 149 6.77 -16.85 -4.70
C PHE A 149 7.91 -17.88 -4.81
N ASP A 150 7.61 -19.09 -5.26
CA ASP A 150 8.63 -20.15 -5.39
C ASP A 150 9.65 -19.87 -6.49
N TYR A 151 9.23 -19.19 -7.57
CA TYR A 151 10.13 -18.75 -8.64
C TYR A 151 11.23 -17.84 -8.09
N VAL A 152 10.86 -16.79 -7.34
CA VAL A 152 11.84 -15.85 -6.78
C VAL A 152 12.71 -16.53 -5.72
N VAL A 153 12.15 -17.35 -4.84
CA VAL A 153 12.95 -18.14 -3.87
C VAL A 153 14.00 -18.97 -4.61
N THR A 154 13.63 -19.62 -5.71
CA THR A 154 14.52 -20.48 -6.50
C THR A 154 15.61 -19.69 -7.21
N CYS A 155 15.29 -18.55 -7.85
CA CYS A 155 16.28 -17.66 -8.44
C CYS A 155 17.33 -17.23 -7.41
N LEU A 156 16.86 -16.71 -6.27
CA LEU A 156 17.73 -16.19 -5.23
C LEU A 156 18.61 -17.29 -4.62
N ALA A 157 18.05 -18.47 -4.34
CA ALA A 157 18.81 -19.63 -3.85
C ALA A 157 19.86 -20.12 -4.86
N ASN A 158 19.63 -19.89 -6.16
CA ASN A 158 20.57 -20.18 -7.23
C ASN A 158 21.65 -19.10 -7.43
N GLY A 159 21.62 -18.02 -6.66
CA GLY A 159 22.55 -16.89 -6.84
C GLY A 159 22.20 -16.02 -8.05
N GLN A 160 20.93 -15.99 -8.45
CA GLN A 160 20.43 -15.29 -9.64
C GLN A 160 19.29 -14.35 -9.28
N GLN A 161 19.18 -13.22 -9.99
CA GLN A 161 18.04 -12.32 -9.89
C GLN A 161 16.88 -12.83 -10.76
N PRO A 162 15.62 -12.66 -10.34
CA PRO A 162 14.47 -13.00 -11.19
C PRO A 162 14.36 -12.06 -12.39
N ASP A 163 13.77 -12.55 -13.48
CA ASP A 163 13.53 -11.77 -14.69
C ASP A 163 12.40 -10.75 -14.47
N LEU A 164 12.65 -9.50 -14.86
CA LEU A 164 11.65 -8.42 -14.77
C LEU A 164 10.37 -8.74 -15.56
N ARG A 165 10.48 -9.49 -16.65
CA ARG A 165 9.33 -9.91 -17.49
C ARG A 165 8.37 -10.84 -16.75
N GLU A 166 8.85 -11.55 -15.72
CA GLU A 166 8.00 -12.36 -14.84
C GLU A 166 7.47 -11.51 -13.67
N ILE A 167 8.30 -10.64 -13.11
CA ILE A 167 7.96 -9.82 -11.95
C ILE A 167 6.85 -8.80 -12.26
N GLU A 168 6.97 -8.04 -13.35
CA GLU A 168 6.13 -6.87 -13.62
C GLU A 168 4.65 -7.20 -13.88
N PRO A 169 4.30 -8.26 -14.63
CA PRO A 169 2.89 -8.60 -14.87
C PRO A 169 2.11 -9.01 -13.61
N VAL A 170 2.81 -9.46 -12.55
CA VAL A 170 2.17 -9.89 -11.29
C VAL A 170 2.37 -8.85 -10.19
N GLY A 171 3.60 -8.39 -9.98
CA GLY A 171 3.91 -7.26 -9.10
C GLY A 171 3.76 -7.52 -7.59
N TYR A 172 3.58 -8.76 -7.15
CA TYR A 172 3.51 -9.10 -5.72
C TYR A 172 4.01 -10.54 -5.42
N LEU A 173 4.61 -10.72 -4.23
CA LEU A 173 5.02 -12.02 -3.71
C LEU A 173 3.96 -12.65 -2.80
N MET A 174 3.19 -11.83 -2.09
CA MET A 174 1.96 -12.26 -1.41
C MET A 174 0.82 -11.30 -1.74
N ARG A 175 -0.39 -11.84 -1.71
CA ARG A 175 -1.64 -11.12 -1.93
C ARG A 175 -2.43 -11.10 -0.63
N THR A 176 -2.66 -9.91 -0.08
CA THR A 176 -3.60 -9.73 1.03
C THR A 176 -5.02 -10.00 0.56
N THR A 177 -5.78 -10.81 1.29
CA THR A 177 -7.20 -11.06 0.98
C THR A 177 -8.13 -10.18 1.81
N ALA A 178 -7.63 -9.56 2.89
CA ALA A 178 -8.35 -8.55 3.65
C ALA A 178 -7.40 -7.71 4.50
N VAL A 179 -7.78 -6.46 4.75
CA VAL A 179 -7.17 -5.56 5.73
C VAL A 179 -8.31 -4.94 6.54
N TYR A 180 -8.48 -5.40 7.78
CA TYR A 180 -9.57 -5.01 8.66
C TYR A 180 -9.07 -4.07 9.75
N GLY A 181 -9.90 -3.10 10.11
CA GLY A 181 -9.66 -2.20 11.24
C GLY A 181 -11.00 -1.71 11.81
N SER A 182 -10.97 -0.59 12.53
CA SER A 182 -12.15 0.12 13.03
C SER A 182 -13.12 -0.78 13.82
N GLY A 183 -12.65 -1.34 14.94
CA GLY A 183 -13.50 -2.14 15.84
C GLY A 183 -13.74 -3.60 15.42
N LYS A 184 -13.47 -3.96 14.15
CA LYS A 184 -13.71 -5.33 13.68
C LYS A 184 -12.84 -6.34 14.43
N PHE A 185 -13.44 -7.47 14.83
CA PHE A 185 -12.79 -8.54 15.62
C PHE A 185 -12.26 -8.10 16.99
N GLY A 186 -12.77 -6.98 17.53
CA GLY A 186 -12.29 -6.41 18.80
C GLY A 186 -11.09 -5.47 18.63
N ALA A 187 -10.68 -5.16 17.39
CA ALA A 187 -9.65 -4.17 17.09
C ALA A 187 -9.99 -2.81 17.71
N ALA A 188 -8.99 -1.93 17.81
CA ALA A 188 -9.22 -0.58 18.28
C ALA A 188 -10.27 0.14 17.41
N ASP A 189 -11.25 0.75 18.08
CA ASP A 189 -12.17 1.68 17.44
C ASP A 189 -11.42 2.96 17.03
N ARG A 190 -11.91 3.64 15.99
CA ARG A 190 -11.36 4.92 15.53
C ARG A 190 -11.25 5.94 16.67
N ALA A 191 -12.20 5.97 17.60
CA ALA A 191 -12.20 6.90 18.72
C ALA A 191 -10.93 6.82 19.60
N LEU A 192 -10.23 5.68 19.62
CA LEU A 192 -9.01 5.48 20.43
C LEU A 192 -7.76 6.12 19.81
N TRP A 193 -7.79 6.46 18.51
CA TRP A 193 -6.63 6.98 17.79
C TRP A 193 -6.95 8.17 16.87
N ALA A 194 -8.20 8.65 16.84
CA ALA A 194 -8.67 9.71 15.96
C ALA A 194 -7.87 11.02 16.07
N ASP A 195 -7.36 11.33 17.26
CA ASP A 195 -6.64 12.58 17.54
C ASP A 195 -5.13 12.47 17.26
N ARG A 196 -4.64 11.31 16.82
CA ARG A 196 -3.22 11.11 16.51
C ARG A 196 -2.88 11.79 15.18
N PRO A 197 -1.99 12.81 15.19
CA PRO A 197 -1.68 13.56 13.98
C PRO A 197 -1.24 12.67 12.81
N GLU A 198 -0.41 11.66 13.08
CA GLU A 198 0.12 10.68 12.13
C GLU A 198 -0.96 9.88 11.41
N PHE A 199 -2.14 9.71 12.02
CA PHE A 199 -3.27 8.96 11.46
C PHE A 199 -4.47 9.83 11.07
N ALA A 200 -4.29 11.15 10.95
CA ALA A 200 -5.35 12.07 10.53
C ALA A 200 -5.89 11.82 9.09
N GLY A 201 -5.13 11.12 8.25
CA GLY A 201 -5.55 10.74 6.90
C GLY A 201 -6.49 9.52 6.86
N SER A 202 -7.12 9.27 5.71
CA SER A 202 -7.90 8.03 5.53
C SER A 202 -6.98 6.81 5.50
N PHE A 203 -7.41 5.73 6.17
CA PHE A 203 -6.79 4.40 6.17
C PHE A 203 -5.31 4.37 6.62
N GLN A 204 -4.84 5.32 7.42
CA GLN A 204 -3.40 5.41 7.73
C GLN A 204 -2.87 4.18 8.51
N PRO A 205 -3.54 3.66 9.56
CA PRO A 205 -3.09 2.43 10.22
C PRO A 205 -3.07 1.23 9.26
N GLU A 206 -4.11 1.07 8.45
CA GLU A 206 -4.22 -0.02 7.48
C GLU A 206 -3.11 0.05 6.42
N LEU A 207 -2.79 1.25 5.94
CA LEU A 207 -1.72 1.46 4.96
C LEU A 207 -0.33 1.27 5.58
N LEU A 208 -0.13 1.66 6.84
CA LEU A 208 1.11 1.34 7.57
C LEU A 208 1.28 -0.17 7.70
N ALA A 209 0.21 -0.90 8.06
CA ALA A 209 0.23 -2.35 8.11
C ALA A 209 0.59 -2.97 6.74
N VAL A 210 -0.06 -2.53 5.65
CA VAL A 210 0.24 -3.02 4.29
C VAL A 210 1.69 -2.71 3.87
N TRP A 211 2.22 -1.55 4.26
CA TRP A 211 3.62 -1.20 3.99
C TRP A 211 4.61 -2.13 4.71
N LEU A 212 4.33 -2.47 5.97
CA LEU A 212 5.15 -3.42 6.74
C LEU A 212 4.97 -4.86 6.25
N ILE A 213 3.76 -5.26 5.85
CA ILE A 213 3.50 -6.57 5.23
C ILE A 213 4.34 -6.70 3.97
N ARG A 214 4.44 -5.65 3.13
CA ARG A 214 5.30 -5.65 1.94
C ARG A 214 6.77 -5.96 2.28
N SER A 215 7.29 -5.46 3.39
CA SER A 215 8.65 -5.79 3.83
C SER A 215 8.75 -7.28 4.17
N PHE A 216 7.81 -7.77 4.98
CA PHE A 216 7.74 -9.19 5.33
C PHE A 216 7.69 -10.12 4.12
N THR A 217 6.89 -9.80 3.09
CA THR A 217 6.77 -10.66 1.90
C THR A 217 8.09 -10.83 1.14
N ILE A 218 8.95 -9.81 1.16
CA ILE A 218 10.26 -9.89 0.52
C ILE A 218 11.24 -10.62 1.43
N ASP A 219 11.23 -10.28 2.73
CA ASP A 219 12.19 -10.82 3.68
C ASP A 219 11.99 -12.33 3.91
N ILE A 220 10.75 -12.83 3.87
CA ILE A 220 10.47 -14.27 3.94
C ILE A 220 10.98 -15.03 2.70
N VAL A 221 10.89 -14.44 1.51
CA VAL A 221 11.42 -15.04 0.27
C VAL A 221 12.94 -15.11 0.31
N GLU A 222 13.61 -14.05 0.77
CA GLU A 222 15.06 -14.04 0.94
C GLU A 222 15.53 -15.01 2.04
N HIS A 223 14.78 -15.12 3.13
CA HIS A 223 15.05 -16.09 4.19
C HIS A 223 14.95 -17.51 3.67
N MET A 224 13.85 -17.88 3.02
CA MET A 224 13.68 -19.22 2.45
C MET A 224 14.75 -19.55 1.41
N ALA A 225 15.15 -18.57 0.59
CA ALA A 225 16.25 -18.76 -0.36
C ALA A 225 17.58 -19.05 0.36
N ARG A 226 17.89 -18.30 1.43
CA ARG A 226 19.09 -18.52 2.25
C ARG A 226 19.06 -19.87 2.96
N GLN A 227 17.91 -20.31 3.46
CA GLN A 227 17.78 -21.63 4.08
C GLN A 227 18.00 -22.76 3.07
N ARG A 228 17.53 -22.60 1.83
CA ARG A 228 17.78 -23.57 0.74
C ARG A 228 19.24 -23.63 0.30
N ALA A 229 19.97 -22.51 0.32
CA ALA A 229 21.36 -22.46 -0.16
C ALA A 229 22.19 -21.39 0.58
N PRO A 230 22.65 -21.64 1.83
CA PRO A 230 23.30 -20.63 2.67
C PRO A 230 24.51 -19.95 2.05
N ASP A 231 25.33 -20.71 1.31
CA ASP A 231 26.60 -20.22 0.73
C ASP A 231 26.44 -19.54 -0.64
N ARG A 232 25.26 -19.65 -1.27
CA ARG A 232 25.02 -19.18 -2.64
C ARG A 232 23.88 -18.16 -2.75
N ALA A 233 22.93 -18.21 -1.83
CA ALA A 233 21.74 -17.39 -1.92
C ALA A 233 22.07 -15.90 -1.88
N ILE A 234 21.48 -15.15 -2.81
CA ILE A 234 21.61 -13.69 -2.85
C ILE A 234 20.34 -13.00 -2.39
N ARG A 235 20.45 -11.72 -2.02
CA ARG A 235 19.29 -10.87 -1.77
C ARG A 235 18.71 -10.34 -3.07
N LEU A 236 17.44 -10.00 -3.04
CA LEU A 236 16.77 -9.40 -4.18
C LEU A 236 17.35 -8.01 -4.46
N ASP A 237 17.66 -7.76 -5.73
CA ASP A 237 18.20 -6.48 -6.16
C ASP A 237 17.26 -5.32 -5.76
N PRO A 238 17.79 -4.18 -5.25
CA PRO A 238 16.98 -3.06 -4.80
C PRO A 238 16.02 -2.49 -5.86
N ASP A 239 16.38 -2.52 -7.15
CA ASP A 239 15.51 -2.04 -8.23
C ASP A 239 14.37 -3.02 -8.50
N ILE A 240 14.60 -4.32 -8.36
CA ILE A 240 13.53 -5.32 -8.42
C ILE A 240 12.64 -5.22 -7.18
N ARG A 241 13.22 -5.07 -5.98
CA ARG A 241 12.46 -4.89 -4.73
C ARG A 241 11.44 -3.76 -4.86
N ARG A 242 11.78 -2.65 -5.51
CA ARG A 242 10.88 -1.49 -5.71
C ARG A 242 9.68 -1.76 -6.61
N ARG A 243 9.73 -2.80 -7.45
CA ARG A 243 8.63 -3.21 -8.34
C ARG A 243 7.63 -4.15 -7.66
N ILE A 244 8.00 -4.71 -6.51
CA ILE A 244 7.13 -5.61 -5.73
C ILE A 244 6.28 -4.79 -4.77
N GLY A 245 4.97 -4.94 -4.88
CA GLY A 245 3.99 -4.47 -3.91
C GLY A 245 3.38 -5.62 -3.10
N VAL A 246 2.20 -5.37 -2.55
CA VAL A 246 1.34 -6.38 -1.94
C VAL A 246 0.05 -6.41 -2.75
N GLY A 247 -0.31 -7.56 -3.30
CA GLY A 247 -1.54 -7.68 -4.07
C GLY A 247 -2.73 -7.44 -3.13
N ASN A 248 -3.70 -6.61 -3.51
CA ASN A 248 -4.89 -6.37 -2.69
C ASN A 248 -6.11 -7.07 -3.31
N SER A 249 -6.82 -7.88 -2.51
CA SER A 249 -8.08 -8.51 -2.92
C SER A 249 -9.28 -7.70 -2.42
N THR A 250 -10.14 -7.32 -3.37
CA THR A 250 -11.54 -6.88 -3.21
C THR A 250 -11.85 -5.62 -2.39
N GLY A 251 -12.21 -4.54 -3.10
CA GLY A 251 -12.88 -3.35 -2.57
C GLY A 251 -14.42 -3.44 -2.56
N LEU A 252 -15.00 -4.64 -2.54
CA LEU A 252 -16.46 -4.84 -2.66
C LEU A 252 -17.26 -4.08 -1.60
N GLY A 253 -16.75 -3.95 -0.37
CA GLY A 253 -17.41 -3.13 0.66
C GLY A 253 -17.28 -1.62 0.44
N MET A 254 -16.22 -1.18 -0.26
CA MET A 254 -15.96 0.24 -0.50
C MET A 254 -16.92 0.85 -1.53
N ALA A 255 -17.33 0.08 -2.54
CA ALA A 255 -18.22 0.61 -3.59
C ALA A 255 -19.60 1.01 -3.03
N PRO A 256 -20.34 0.15 -2.30
CA PRO A 256 -21.58 0.54 -1.63
C PRO A 256 -21.38 1.68 -0.62
N PHE A 257 -20.27 1.67 0.14
CA PHE A 257 -19.98 2.73 1.10
C PHE A 257 -19.84 4.09 0.40
N LEU A 258 -19.04 4.18 -0.66
CA LEU A 258 -18.82 5.43 -1.40
C LEU A 258 -20.08 5.92 -2.11
N ILE A 259 -20.91 5.01 -2.63
CA ILE A 259 -22.22 5.36 -3.23
C ILE A 259 -23.13 6.00 -2.19
N ASN A 260 -23.16 5.47 -0.96
CA ASN A 260 -23.99 6.00 0.13
C ASN A 260 -23.36 7.23 0.82
N HIS A 261 -22.10 7.57 0.53
CA HIS A 261 -21.39 8.71 1.13
C HIS A 261 -20.76 9.61 0.05
N PRO A 262 -21.55 10.20 -0.87
CA PRO A 262 -21.04 10.96 -2.01
C PRO A 262 -20.24 12.20 -1.60
N ALA A 263 -20.46 12.73 -0.39
CA ALA A 263 -19.66 13.81 0.19
C ALA A 263 -18.15 13.49 0.25
N LEU A 264 -17.78 12.21 0.42
CA LEU A 264 -16.38 11.78 0.41
C LEU A 264 -15.76 11.89 -0.98
N VAL A 265 -16.51 11.49 -2.02
CA VAL A 265 -16.07 11.65 -3.42
C VAL A 265 -15.95 13.13 -3.76
N HIS A 266 -16.94 13.95 -3.36
CA HIS A 266 -16.87 15.40 -3.51
C HIS A 266 -15.63 15.99 -2.84
N ALA A 267 -15.37 15.66 -1.56
CA ALA A 267 -14.23 16.17 -0.83
C ALA A 267 -12.90 15.79 -1.50
N TRP A 268 -12.77 14.55 -2.00
CA TRP A 268 -11.58 14.10 -2.69
C TRP A 268 -11.36 14.85 -4.01
N ILE A 269 -12.40 14.97 -4.85
CA ILE A 269 -12.30 15.72 -6.11
C ILE A 269 -12.04 17.20 -5.85
N ASN A 270 -12.69 17.80 -4.85
CA ASN A 270 -12.46 19.19 -4.48
C ASN A 270 -11.04 19.45 -3.99
N ALA A 271 -10.45 18.55 -3.19
CA ALA A 271 -9.06 18.65 -2.77
C ALA A 271 -8.10 18.61 -3.97
N ARG A 272 -8.37 17.76 -4.96
CA ARG A 272 -7.59 17.68 -6.20
C ARG A 272 -7.74 18.93 -7.06
N GLU A 273 -8.96 19.43 -7.27
CA GLU A 273 -9.18 20.66 -8.03
C GLU A 273 -8.52 21.85 -7.35
N THR A 274 -8.65 21.96 -6.03
CA THR A 274 -8.00 23.02 -5.25
C THR A 274 -6.48 22.98 -5.42
N ALA A 275 -5.86 21.79 -5.36
CA ALA A 275 -4.43 21.66 -5.59
C ALA A 275 -4.01 22.09 -7.01
N LEU A 276 -4.77 21.67 -8.04
CA LEU A 276 -4.50 22.03 -9.42
C LEU A 276 -4.66 23.54 -9.66
N THR A 277 -5.72 24.13 -9.13
CA THR A 277 -6.00 25.56 -9.16
C THR A 277 -4.89 26.36 -8.51
N ARG A 278 -4.40 25.96 -7.34
CA ARG A 278 -3.27 26.62 -6.67
C ARG A 278 -2.02 26.65 -7.55
N VAL A 279 -1.67 25.52 -8.17
CA VAL A 279 -0.50 25.43 -9.05
C VAL A 279 -0.68 26.28 -10.31
N ARG A 280 -1.88 26.26 -10.92
CA ARG A 280 -2.16 27.02 -12.15
C ARG A 280 -2.20 28.53 -11.94
N ASN A 281 -2.47 29.00 -10.73
CA ASN A 281 -2.47 30.42 -10.37
C ASN A 281 -1.11 30.92 -9.87
N LEU A 282 -0.04 30.12 -9.94
CA LEU A 282 1.30 30.62 -9.66
C LEU A 282 1.64 31.71 -10.70
N PRO A 283 2.11 32.90 -10.27
CA PRO A 283 2.36 34.02 -11.18
C PRO A 283 3.55 33.75 -12.12
N ALA A 284 4.48 32.91 -11.69
CA ALA A 284 5.63 32.46 -12.45
C ALA A 284 6.13 31.12 -11.89
N SER A 285 6.90 30.40 -12.72
CA SER A 285 7.64 29.19 -12.33
C SER A 285 9.10 29.37 -12.71
N ALA A 286 10.02 28.89 -11.86
CA ALA A 286 11.44 28.84 -12.21
C ALA A 286 11.68 27.83 -13.34
N ALA A 287 12.72 28.04 -14.15
CA ALA A 287 13.11 27.12 -15.22
C ALA A 287 13.31 25.69 -14.69
N GLU A 288 14.00 25.55 -13.56
CA GLU A 288 14.21 24.27 -12.88
C GLU A 288 12.88 23.53 -12.57
N THR A 289 11.85 24.26 -12.13
CA THR A 289 10.53 23.68 -11.84
C THR A 289 9.83 23.20 -13.12
N ILE A 290 10.02 23.91 -14.24
CA ILE A 290 9.46 23.54 -15.54
C ILE A 290 10.17 22.28 -16.07
N ASP A 291 11.49 22.23 -15.95
CA ASP A 291 12.31 21.08 -16.36
C ASP A 291 11.95 19.83 -15.53
N ASP A 292 11.80 19.98 -14.20
CA ASP A 292 11.33 18.91 -13.32
C ASP A 292 9.93 18.42 -13.71
N LEU A 293 9.00 19.33 -14.02
CA LEU A 293 7.67 18.97 -14.47
C LEU A 293 7.71 18.18 -15.78
N ALA A 294 8.51 18.63 -16.75
CA ALA A 294 8.68 17.95 -18.03
C ALA A 294 9.27 16.54 -17.84
N HIS A 295 10.28 16.41 -16.99
CA HIS A 295 10.87 15.11 -16.65
C HIS A 295 9.86 14.17 -15.98
N LEU A 296 9.09 14.66 -15.02
CA LEU A 296 8.04 13.87 -14.36
C LEU A 296 6.89 13.49 -15.31
N ALA A 297 6.55 14.37 -16.26
CA ALA A 297 5.55 14.08 -17.29
C ALA A 297 6.02 12.97 -18.23
N GLN A 298 7.29 12.97 -18.63
CA GLN A 298 7.89 11.88 -19.43
C GLN A 298 7.84 10.54 -18.67
N ARG A 299 8.15 10.54 -17.36
CA ARG A 299 8.04 9.33 -16.53
C ARG A 299 6.59 8.85 -16.38
N ALA A 300 5.64 9.77 -16.25
CA ALA A 300 4.23 9.42 -16.20
C ALA A 300 3.73 8.84 -17.53
N LEU A 301 4.22 9.37 -18.66
CA LEU A 301 3.94 8.83 -19.99
C LEU A 301 4.50 7.41 -20.14
N GLN A 302 5.76 7.20 -19.75
CA GLN A 302 6.36 5.86 -19.77
C GLN A 302 5.54 4.87 -18.94
N ASN A 303 5.14 5.26 -17.72
CA ASN A 303 4.28 4.42 -16.90
C ASN A 303 2.93 4.10 -17.56
N ALA A 304 2.33 5.05 -18.27
CA ALA A 304 1.08 4.82 -18.99
C ALA A 304 1.25 3.86 -20.18
N VAL A 305 2.39 3.93 -20.89
CA VAL A 305 2.71 3.03 -22.01
C VAL A 305 2.96 1.60 -21.53
N GLU A 306 3.55 1.42 -20.35
CA GLU A 306 3.80 0.11 -19.75
C GLU A 306 2.54 -0.60 -19.25
N TRP A 307 1.41 0.10 -19.14
CA TRP A 307 0.15 -0.50 -18.70
C TRP A 307 -0.50 -1.29 -19.84
N THR A 308 -0.34 -2.61 -19.78
CA THR A 308 -1.02 -3.55 -20.66
C THR A 308 -2.26 -4.12 -19.97
N THR A 309 -3.20 -4.60 -20.77
CA THR A 309 -4.44 -5.22 -20.29
C THR A 309 -4.83 -6.31 -21.26
N ASP A 310 -5.20 -7.48 -20.74
CA ASP A 310 -5.70 -8.60 -21.55
C ASP A 310 -7.17 -8.41 -21.93
N SER A 311 -7.87 -7.44 -21.34
CA SER A 311 -9.27 -7.14 -21.64
C SER A 311 -9.40 -6.45 -23.00
N PRO A 312 -10.05 -7.07 -24.01
CA PRO A 312 -10.24 -6.44 -25.32
C PRO A 312 -11.01 -5.11 -25.23
N TYR A 313 -11.97 -5.03 -24.30
CA TYR A 313 -12.71 -3.79 -24.02
C TYR A 313 -11.77 -2.66 -23.58
N GLN A 314 -10.84 -2.93 -22.66
CA GLN A 314 -9.90 -1.91 -22.18
C GLN A 314 -8.86 -1.56 -23.26
N GLN A 315 -8.36 -2.55 -24.01
CA GLN A 315 -7.46 -2.31 -25.15
C GLN A 315 -8.09 -1.36 -26.17
N ASN A 316 -9.34 -1.60 -26.57
CA ASN A 316 -10.08 -0.73 -27.48
C ASN A 316 -10.28 0.69 -26.92
N LYS A 317 -10.42 0.81 -25.59
CA LYS A 317 -10.59 2.10 -24.93
C LYS A 317 -9.30 2.91 -24.85
N THR A 318 -8.15 2.25 -24.79
CA THR A 318 -6.83 2.89 -24.66
C THR A 318 -6.08 3.07 -25.99
N ALA A 319 -6.57 2.49 -27.09
CA ALA A 319 -5.96 2.61 -28.42
C ALA A 319 -6.20 3.97 -29.12
N GLY A 320 -6.83 4.92 -28.44
CA GLY A 320 -7.21 6.25 -28.97
C GLY A 320 -6.14 7.30 -28.81
#